data_AF-A0A419YI47-F1
#
_entry.id   AF-A0A419YI47-F1
#
_cell.length_a   1.000
_cell.length_b   1.000
_cell.length_c   1.000
_cell.angle_alpha   90.00
_cell.angle_beta   90.00
_cell.angle_gamma   90.00
#
_symmetry.space_group_name_H-M   'P 1'
#
loop_
_entity.id
_entity.type
_entity.pdbx_description
1 polymer ?
#
loop_
_entity_poly.entity_id
_entity_poly.type
_entity_poly.pdbx_seq_one_letter_code
_entity_poly.pdbx_strand_id
1 'polypeptide(L)'
;MSVTELRPTGRTRPAPKSGAKEAAEAEALRAKTAAGAAAADIANQLKAAKAAADIAKGQAEADRIRQEAADAQREAARLRAETQAAREKAERSAAQWRSWARAIAVICVVVSLPLQMMAFWSPNAPFLLAAPLVLEGLAWALLKGAEAAIDDHRPSWHYRALAGSVALFAATVNYLHGSTAFGLGTGLGGAFCSLAGPMVWDLHEHGRIRKRDGKVSRRQRRAEAKRAAAEAAEKLAAEQRSEGEREALAAARAVQWPQVWERTVALAAAVGELYPSEATWKRAWDDTQGATLGDTADSIAAKVAAKAAVRTASNDRTNQVEKVEKVQVESQMTRPAKTPAAKRPDGRRNNGGTPPVRRAGDTLAYSPAARRAMSLAARTRPARAAAS
;
A
#
# COMPACT_ATOMS: atom_id res chain seq x y z
N MET A 1 38.39 4.16 122.18
CA MET A 1 38.78 5.53 122.60
C MET A 1 38.98 6.35 121.33
N SER A 2 38.58 7.63 121.30
CA SER A 2 38.68 8.61 120.18
C SER A 2 37.98 8.19 118.84
N VAL A 3 37.16 8.96 118.10
CA VAL A 3 37.10 10.43 117.78
C VAL A 3 38.26 10.85 116.85
N THR A 4 38.14 11.67 115.78
CA THR A 4 37.03 12.45 115.14
C THR A 4 36.65 11.83 113.75
N GLU A 5 36.11 12.42 112.67
CA GLU A 5 35.65 13.77 112.25
C GLU A 5 34.52 13.69 111.16
N LEU A 6 34.20 14.80 110.47
CA LEU A 6 33.28 14.87 109.32
C LEU A 6 33.97 15.34 108.03
N ARG A 7 33.49 14.90 106.85
CA ARG A 7 33.31 15.82 105.69
C ARG A 7 32.33 15.31 104.61
N PRO A 8 31.35 16.12 104.16
CA PRO A 8 30.40 15.72 103.10
C PRO A 8 30.48 16.55 101.79
N THR A 9 30.59 15.88 100.64
CA THR A 9 30.28 16.37 99.27
C THR A 9 30.06 15.18 98.33
N GLY A 10 29.15 15.16 97.35
CA GLY A 10 28.09 16.10 97.02
C GLY A 10 27.37 15.74 95.70
N ARG A 11 26.03 15.76 95.69
CA ARG A 11 25.07 15.68 94.54
C ARG A 11 25.46 14.85 93.30
N THR A 12 24.74 13.74 93.11
CA THR A 12 24.53 13.16 91.76
C THR A 12 23.76 14.13 90.85
N ARG A 13 24.15 14.19 89.57
CA ARG A 13 23.49 14.98 88.53
C ARG A 13 22.61 14.07 87.66
N PRO A 14 21.33 14.41 87.38
CA PRO A 14 20.48 13.58 86.53
C PRO A 14 20.96 13.59 85.06
N ALA A 15 20.84 12.45 84.39
CA ALA A 15 21.24 12.28 83.00
C ALA A 15 20.33 13.07 82.02
N PRO A 16 20.87 13.64 80.92
CA PRO A 16 20.10 14.45 79.99
C PRO A 16 19.20 13.61 79.08
N LYS A 17 17.93 14.00 78.95
CA LYS A 17 16.92 13.31 78.11
C LYS A 17 16.99 13.67 76.61
N SER A 18 18.06 14.31 76.13
CA SER A 18 18.19 14.78 74.73
C SER A 18 18.69 13.68 73.77
N GLY A 19 19.80 13.02 74.12
CA GLY A 19 20.51 12.11 73.21
C GLY A 19 19.68 10.94 72.68
N ALA A 20 18.67 10.48 73.42
CA ALA A 20 17.75 9.43 72.96
C ALA A 20 16.83 9.89 71.81
N LYS A 21 16.45 11.18 71.75
CA LYS A 21 15.71 11.75 70.62
C LYS A 21 16.63 12.01 69.43
N GLU A 22 17.80 12.58 69.68
CA GLU A 22 18.80 12.86 68.64
C GLU A 22 19.26 11.57 67.93
N ALA A 23 19.43 10.47 68.69
CA ALA A 23 19.71 9.15 68.14
C ALA A 23 18.56 8.62 67.27
N ALA A 24 17.32 8.68 67.76
CA ALA A 24 16.14 8.22 67.02
C ALA A 24 15.85 9.06 65.76
N GLU A 25 16.08 10.37 65.80
CA GLU A 25 15.95 11.26 64.65
C GLU A 25 17.06 11.02 63.61
N ALA A 26 18.30 10.77 64.05
CA ALA A 26 19.40 10.37 63.17
C ALA A 26 19.16 9.00 62.53
N GLU A 27 18.62 8.03 63.27
CA GLU A 27 18.27 6.71 62.76
C GLU A 27 17.08 6.77 61.78
N ALA A 28 16.04 7.55 62.10
CA ALA A 28 14.94 7.84 61.17
C ALA A 28 15.41 8.58 59.90
N LEU A 29 16.46 9.40 59.99
CA LEU A 29 17.08 10.03 58.82
C LEU A 29 17.82 8.99 57.96
N ARG A 30 18.62 8.09 58.58
CA ARG A 30 19.29 6.97 57.89
C ARG A 30 18.31 6.02 57.22
N ALA A 31 17.21 5.68 57.90
CA ALA A 31 16.15 4.84 57.33
C ALA A 31 15.51 5.51 56.10
N LYS A 32 15.28 6.83 56.14
CA LYS A 32 14.74 7.60 55.00
C LYS A 32 15.74 7.74 53.85
N THR A 33 17.04 7.93 54.11
CA THR A 33 18.05 7.98 53.04
C THR A 33 18.30 6.60 52.43
N ALA A 34 18.30 5.52 53.22
CA ALA A 34 18.38 4.15 52.72
C ALA A 34 17.16 3.78 51.85
N ALA A 35 15.95 4.11 52.29
CA ALA A 35 14.73 3.93 51.49
C ALA A 35 14.74 4.79 50.21
N GLY A 36 15.27 6.01 50.28
CA GLY A 36 15.46 6.89 49.11
C GLY A 36 16.47 6.34 48.10
N ALA A 37 17.59 5.77 48.58
CA ALA A 37 18.58 5.10 47.74
C ALA A 37 17.98 3.87 47.05
N ALA A 38 17.34 2.95 47.81
CA ALA A 38 16.69 1.77 47.24
C ALA A 38 15.61 2.13 46.20
N ALA A 39 14.82 3.19 46.43
CA ALA A 39 13.85 3.69 45.46
C ALA A 39 14.51 4.28 44.21
N ALA A 40 15.66 4.94 44.33
CA ALA A 40 16.43 5.45 43.20
C ALA A 40 17.07 4.30 42.38
N ASP A 41 17.59 3.28 43.04
CA ASP A 41 18.18 2.10 42.39
C ASP A 41 17.12 1.30 41.63
N ILE A 42 15.94 1.04 42.23
CA ILE A 42 14.80 0.43 41.53
C ILE A 42 14.36 1.29 40.34
N ALA A 43 14.31 2.63 40.49
CA ALA A 43 13.97 3.52 39.38
C ALA A 43 15.03 3.52 38.26
N ASN A 44 16.30 3.31 38.58
CA ASN A 44 17.39 3.22 37.61
C ASN A 44 17.42 1.84 36.91
N GLN A 45 17.20 0.76 37.64
CA GLN A 45 17.01 -0.59 37.09
C GLN A 45 15.81 -0.63 36.13
N LEU A 46 14.68 0.00 36.48
CA LEU A 46 13.51 0.10 35.60
C LEU A 46 13.76 0.95 34.34
N LYS A 47 14.64 1.96 34.39
CA LYS A 47 15.08 2.70 33.19
C LYS A 47 16.00 1.83 32.33
N ALA A 48 16.97 1.14 32.92
CA ALA A 48 17.90 0.27 32.23
C ALA A 48 17.17 -0.91 31.53
N ALA A 49 16.23 -1.55 32.22
CA ALA A 49 15.40 -2.61 31.66
C ALA A 49 14.53 -2.14 30.48
N LYS A 50 13.97 -0.93 30.56
CA LYS A 50 13.23 -0.34 29.43
C LYS A 50 14.13 -0.01 28.25
N ALA A 51 15.27 0.64 28.50
CA ALA A 51 16.26 0.93 27.45
C ALA A 51 16.76 -0.35 26.76
N ALA A 52 17.05 -1.42 27.51
CA ALA A 52 17.41 -2.72 26.96
C ALA A 52 16.27 -3.34 26.12
N ALA A 53 15.02 -3.27 26.59
CA ALA A 53 13.87 -3.78 25.85
C ALA A 53 13.60 -3.00 24.56
N ASP A 54 13.82 -1.68 24.54
CA ASP A 54 13.62 -0.85 23.35
C ASP A 54 14.77 -0.99 22.35
N ILE A 55 16.02 -1.19 22.82
CA ILE A 55 17.15 -1.60 21.98
C ILE A 55 16.89 -2.96 21.34
N ALA A 56 16.40 -3.95 22.10
CA ALA A 56 16.10 -5.29 21.59
C ALA A 56 14.99 -5.28 20.52
N LYS A 57 13.96 -4.43 20.68
CA LYS A 57 12.94 -4.21 19.63
C LYS A 57 13.56 -3.62 18.38
N GLY A 58 14.36 -2.55 18.49
CA GLY A 58 15.01 -1.91 17.35
C GLY A 58 15.96 -2.85 16.60
N GLN A 59 16.64 -3.73 17.30
CA GLN A 59 17.45 -4.80 16.70
C GLN A 59 16.58 -5.83 15.96
N ALA A 60 15.52 -6.34 16.60
CA ALA A 60 14.60 -7.30 15.97
C ALA A 60 13.86 -6.73 14.74
N GLU A 61 13.53 -5.44 14.75
CA GLU A 61 12.93 -4.73 13.61
C GLU A 61 13.96 -4.52 12.49
N ALA A 62 15.17 -4.09 12.81
CA ALA A 62 16.26 -3.97 11.83
C ALA A 62 16.63 -5.31 11.19
N ASP A 63 16.61 -6.41 11.95
CA ASP A 63 16.90 -7.75 11.42
C ASP A 63 15.75 -8.33 10.60
N ARG A 64 14.49 -8.00 10.89
CA ARG A 64 13.36 -8.27 9.98
C ARG A 64 13.51 -7.52 8.66
N ILE A 65 13.79 -6.22 8.69
CA ILE A 65 14.01 -5.40 7.49
C ILE A 65 15.17 -5.94 6.65
N ARG A 66 16.25 -6.44 7.29
CA ARG A 66 17.37 -7.11 6.61
C ARG A 66 16.97 -8.44 5.98
N GLN A 67 16.14 -9.25 6.65
CA GLN A 67 15.64 -10.53 6.10
C GLN A 67 14.71 -10.28 4.91
N GLU A 68 13.73 -9.39 5.05
CA GLU A 68 12.82 -8.99 3.96
C GLU A 68 13.59 -8.42 2.75
N ALA A 69 14.60 -7.57 2.98
CA ALA A 69 15.46 -7.06 1.91
C ALA A 69 16.32 -8.15 1.26
N ALA A 70 16.84 -9.11 2.03
CA ALA A 70 17.63 -10.23 1.51
C ALA A 70 16.77 -11.21 0.69
N ASP A 71 15.54 -11.49 1.13
CA ASP A 71 14.62 -12.37 0.42
C ASP A 71 14.02 -11.70 -0.83
N ALA A 72 13.69 -10.41 -0.77
CA ALA A 72 13.34 -9.64 -1.97
C ALA A 72 14.50 -9.59 -3.00
N GLN A 73 15.76 -9.51 -2.54
CA GLN A 73 16.92 -9.64 -3.42
C GLN A 73 17.07 -11.06 -4.00
N ARG A 74 16.81 -12.12 -3.21
CA ARG A 74 16.83 -13.51 -3.67
C ARG A 74 15.73 -13.78 -4.71
N GLU A 75 14.52 -13.28 -4.51
CA GLU A 75 13.44 -13.38 -5.49
C GLU A 75 13.75 -12.59 -6.77
N ALA A 76 14.21 -11.34 -6.64
CA ALA A 76 14.64 -10.54 -7.79
C ALA A 76 15.79 -11.22 -8.56
N ALA A 77 16.73 -11.86 -7.87
CA ALA A 77 17.81 -12.64 -8.48
C ALA A 77 17.29 -13.91 -9.18
N ARG A 78 16.35 -14.64 -8.57
CA ARG A 78 15.69 -15.82 -9.19
C ARG A 78 14.93 -15.42 -10.45
N LEU A 79 14.08 -14.39 -10.39
CA LEU A 79 13.33 -13.89 -11.55
C LEU A 79 14.26 -13.40 -12.68
N ARG A 80 15.39 -12.77 -12.35
CA ARG A 80 16.43 -12.39 -13.33
C ARG A 80 17.09 -13.64 -13.94
N ALA A 81 17.50 -14.61 -13.12
CA ALA A 81 18.11 -15.85 -13.59
C ALA A 81 17.16 -16.69 -14.45
N GLU A 82 15.88 -16.80 -14.07
CA GLU A 82 14.84 -17.50 -14.84
C GLU A 82 14.56 -16.81 -16.18
N THR A 83 14.43 -15.48 -16.19
CA THR A 83 14.22 -14.72 -17.43
C THR A 83 15.46 -14.71 -18.33
N GLN A 84 16.67 -14.72 -17.78
CA GLN A 84 17.92 -14.93 -18.53
C GLN A 84 18.00 -16.35 -19.11
N ALA A 85 17.80 -17.39 -18.29
CA ALA A 85 17.80 -18.78 -18.74
C ALA A 85 16.71 -19.06 -19.79
N ALA A 86 15.55 -18.41 -19.70
CA ALA A 86 14.50 -18.48 -20.71
C ALA A 86 14.90 -17.79 -22.04
N ARG A 87 15.58 -16.63 -21.98
CA ARG A 87 16.16 -15.96 -23.15
C ARG A 87 17.23 -16.83 -23.80
N GLU A 88 18.22 -17.28 -23.03
CA GLU A 88 19.29 -18.16 -23.51
C GLU A 88 18.75 -19.43 -24.17
N LYS A 89 17.79 -20.13 -23.55
CA LYS A 89 17.15 -21.31 -24.15
C LYS A 89 16.48 -20.94 -25.49
N ALA A 90 15.73 -19.84 -25.53
CA ALA A 90 15.06 -19.37 -26.75
C ALA A 90 16.03 -18.87 -27.85
N GLU A 91 17.23 -18.42 -27.48
CA GLU A 91 18.30 -18.00 -28.39
C GLU A 91 19.06 -19.22 -28.93
N ARG A 92 19.44 -20.16 -28.06
CA ARG A 92 20.07 -21.44 -28.44
C ARG A 92 19.16 -22.22 -29.41
N SER A 93 17.86 -22.34 -29.11
CA SER A 93 16.89 -22.97 -30.02
C SER A 93 16.71 -22.20 -31.34
N ALA A 94 16.76 -20.86 -31.33
CA ALA A 94 16.68 -20.07 -32.56
C ALA A 94 17.94 -20.21 -33.44
N ALA A 95 19.13 -20.25 -32.84
CA ALA A 95 20.39 -20.50 -33.53
C ALA A 95 20.45 -21.92 -34.11
N GLN A 96 20.01 -22.92 -33.34
CA GLN A 96 19.92 -24.30 -33.80
C GLN A 96 18.91 -24.43 -34.96
N TRP A 97 17.73 -23.80 -34.86
CA TRP A 97 16.74 -23.75 -35.95
C TRP A 97 17.29 -23.04 -37.20
N ARG A 98 18.10 -21.98 -37.05
CA ARG A 98 18.79 -21.34 -38.19
C ARG A 98 19.77 -22.28 -38.87
N SER A 99 20.51 -23.08 -38.11
CA SER A 99 21.43 -24.07 -38.66
C SER A 99 20.69 -25.15 -39.44
N TRP A 100 19.63 -25.73 -38.86
CA TRP A 100 18.80 -26.74 -39.54
C TRP A 100 18.10 -26.19 -40.79
N ALA A 101 17.50 -25.00 -40.73
CA ALA A 101 16.84 -24.41 -41.90
C ALA A 101 17.83 -24.16 -43.05
N ARG A 102 19.06 -23.72 -42.73
CA ARG A 102 20.14 -23.54 -43.72
C ARG A 102 20.64 -24.86 -44.29
N ALA A 103 20.81 -25.88 -43.45
CA ALA A 103 21.22 -27.22 -43.88
C ALA A 103 20.17 -27.87 -44.79
N ILE A 104 18.88 -27.80 -44.42
CA ILE A 104 17.77 -28.31 -45.24
C ILE A 104 17.73 -27.60 -46.59
N ALA A 105 17.85 -26.27 -46.62
CA ALA A 105 17.87 -25.52 -47.87
C ALA A 105 19.06 -25.89 -48.78
N VAL A 106 20.27 -26.04 -48.21
CA VAL A 106 21.46 -26.49 -48.97
C VAL A 106 21.29 -27.91 -49.49
N ILE A 107 20.79 -28.86 -48.67
CA ILE A 107 20.52 -30.24 -49.09
C ILE A 107 19.48 -30.26 -50.22
N CYS A 108 18.42 -29.46 -50.11
CA CYS A 108 17.41 -29.34 -51.16
C CYS A 108 18.03 -28.88 -52.49
N VAL A 109 18.87 -27.84 -52.49
CA VAL A 109 19.58 -27.37 -53.69
C VAL A 109 20.55 -28.43 -54.24
N VAL A 110 21.30 -29.12 -53.38
CA VAL A 110 22.24 -30.18 -53.79
C VAL A 110 21.52 -31.37 -54.46
N VAL A 111 20.28 -31.66 -54.07
CA VAL A 111 19.43 -32.71 -54.68
C VAL A 111 18.68 -32.20 -55.91
N SER A 112 18.15 -30.96 -55.89
CA SER A 112 17.30 -30.42 -56.96
C SER A 112 18.09 -29.88 -58.15
N LEU A 113 19.25 -29.24 -57.92
CA LEU A 113 20.01 -28.54 -58.95
C LEU A 113 20.59 -29.49 -60.02
N PRO A 114 21.15 -30.68 -59.71
CA PRO A 114 21.64 -31.59 -60.75
C PRO A 114 20.54 -32.03 -61.73
N LEU A 115 19.31 -32.23 -61.24
CA LEU A 115 18.16 -32.57 -62.08
C LEU A 115 17.76 -31.40 -62.99
N GLN A 116 17.78 -30.16 -62.48
CA GLN A 116 17.55 -28.96 -63.31
C GLN A 116 18.66 -28.79 -64.37
N MET A 117 19.92 -29.01 -63.99
CA MET A 117 21.07 -28.90 -64.91
C MET A 117 21.00 -29.93 -66.04
N MET A 118 20.53 -31.15 -65.77
CA MET A 118 20.25 -32.15 -66.82
C MET A 118 19.02 -31.75 -67.67
N ALA A 119 17.97 -31.20 -67.06
CA ALA A 119 16.76 -30.76 -67.76
C ALA A 119 17.02 -29.62 -68.77
N PHE A 120 17.96 -28.72 -68.46
CA PHE A 120 18.34 -27.60 -69.32
C PHE A 120 19.61 -27.84 -70.16
N TRP A 121 20.26 -29.02 -70.06
CA TRP A 121 21.40 -29.35 -70.90
C TRP A 121 20.97 -29.62 -72.34
N SER A 122 21.57 -28.92 -73.30
CA SER A 122 21.45 -29.24 -74.72
C SER A 122 22.76 -28.94 -75.46
N PRO A 123 23.21 -29.83 -76.37
CA PRO A 123 24.43 -29.58 -77.16
C PRO A 123 24.37 -28.31 -78.01
N ASN A 124 23.17 -27.93 -78.46
CA ASN A 124 22.94 -26.80 -79.36
C ASN A 124 22.78 -25.45 -78.61
N ALA A 125 22.52 -25.48 -77.30
CA ALA A 125 22.37 -24.29 -76.46
C ALA A 125 22.93 -24.53 -75.05
N PRO A 126 24.26 -24.72 -74.89
CA PRO A 126 24.88 -25.03 -73.60
C PRO A 126 24.75 -23.89 -72.57
N PHE A 127 24.49 -22.65 -73.03
CA PHE A 127 24.21 -21.50 -72.18
C PHE A 127 22.94 -21.67 -71.32
N LEU A 128 22.04 -22.59 -71.67
CA LEU A 128 20.84 -22.89 -70.87
C LEU A 128 21.17 -23.49 -69.49
N LEU A 129 22.37 -24.02 -69.26
CA LEU A 129 22.86 -24.36 -67.92
C LEU A 129 22.89 -23.17 -66.95
N ALA A 130 22.88 -21.92 -67.45
CA ALA A 130 22.74 -20.75 -66.59
C ALA A 130 21.32 -20.59 -66.03
N ALA A 131 20.28 -21.14 -66.68
CA ALA A 131 18.89 -20.93 -66.27
C ALA A 131 18.56 -21.51 -64.87
N PRO A 132 18.95 -22.75 -64.50
CA PRO A 132 18.85 -23.24 -63.12
C PRO A 132 19.51 -22.32 -62.09
N LEU A 133 20.73 -21.87 -62.37
CA LEU A 133 21.51 -21.01 -61.47
C LEU A 133 20.87 -19.63 -61.30
N VAL A 134 20.30 -19.08 -62.37
CA VAL A 134 19.54 -17.82 -62.34
C VAL A 134 18.21 -17.97 -61.61
N LEU A 135 17.49 -19.09 -61.75
CA LEU A 135 16.23 -19.35 -61.05
C LEU A 135 16.44 -19.48 -59.54
N GLU A 136 17.40 -20.30 -59.10
CA GLU A 136 17.78 -20.41 -57.69
C GLU A 136 18.28 -19.05 -57.17
N GLY A 137 19.20 -18.39 -57.87
CA GLY A 137 19.72 -17.07 -57.49
C GLY A 137 18.64 -15.99 -57.35
N LEU A 138 17.64 -16.00 -58.25
CA LEU A 138 16.47 -15.11 -58.20
C LEU A 138 15.57 -15.44 -57.00
N ALA A 139 15.30 -16.72 -56.71
CA ALA A 139 14.51 -17.11 -55.54
C ALA A 139 15.17 -16.63 -54.23
N TRP A 140 16.49 -16.82 -54.09
CA TRP A 140 17.26 -16.32 -52.94
C TRP A 140 17.28 -14.78 -52.87
N ALA A 141 17.46 -14.10 -54.00
CA ALA A 141 17.42 -12.64 -54.07
C ALA A 141 16.04 -12.07 -53.68
N LEU A 142 14.95 -12.72 -54.09
CA LEU A 142 13.59 -12.33 -53.72
C LEU A 142 13.28 -12.59 -52.25
N LEU A 143 13.77 -13.69 -51.66
CA LEU A 143 13.67 -13.91 -50.21
C LEU A 143 14.46 -12.83 -49.43
N LYS A 144 15.62 -12.39 -49.92
CA LYS A 144 16.35 -11.26 -49.32
C LYS A 144 15.71 -9.90 -49.57
N GLY A 145 15.04 -9.69 -50.70
CA GLY A 145 14.14 -8.56 -50.92
C GLY A 145 12.97 -8.56 -49.94
N ALA A 146 12.42 -9.73 -49.62
CA ALA A 146 11.37 -9.87 -48.61
C ALA A 146 11.89 -9.57 -47.19
N GLU A 147 13.08 -10.05 -46.81
CA GLU A 147 13.70 -9.73 -45.52
C GLU A 147 13.94 -8.22 -45.37
N ALA A 148 14.61 -7.61 -46.35
CA ALA A 148 14.87 -6.16 -46.38
C ALA A 148 13.58 -5.34 -46.33
N ALA A 149 12.55 -5.71 -47.11
CA ALA A 149 11.26 -5.02 -47.09
C ALA A 149 10.57 -5.07 -45.72
N ILE A 150 10.77 -6.12 -44.90
CA ILE A 150 10.16 -6.21 -43.56
C ILE A 150 10.99 -5.48 -42.51
N ASP A 151 12.31 -5.38 -42.71
CA ASP A 151 13.18 -4.53 -41.90
C ASP A 151 12.86 -3.04 -42.17
N ASP A 152 12.49 -2.68 -43.40
CA ASP A 152 11.95 -1.38 -43.84
C ASP A 152 10.44 -1.15 -43.52
N HIS A 153 9.76 -2.08 -42.85
CA HIS A 153 8.31 -2.07 -42.57
C HIS A 153 7.36 -1.97 -43.80
N ARG A 154 7.85 -2.28 -45.01
CA ARG A 154 7.09 -2.28 -46.28
C ARG A 154 6.30 -3.60 -46.50
N PRO A 155 5.28 -3.62 -47.38
CA PRO A 155 4.53 -4.84 -47.72
C PRO A 155 5.39 -5.86 -48.50
N SER A 156 5.96 -6.83 -47.79
CA SER A 156 6.87 -7.83 -48.35
C SER A 156 6.22 -9.02 -49.06
N TRP A 157 4.88 -9.13 -49.01
CA TRP A 157 4.16 -10.30 -49.50
C TRP A 157 4.38 -10.54 -51.01
N HIS A 158 4.56 -9.47 -51.79
CA HIS A 158 4.86 -9.53 -53.23
C HIS A 158 6.14 -10.32 -53.52
N TYR A 159 7.23 -10.01 -52.84
CA TYR A 159 8.52 -10.70 -53.00
C TYR A 159 8.43 -12.19 -52.67
N ARG A 160 7.67 -12.53 -51.63
CA ARG A 160 7.45 -13.92 -51.17
C ARG A 160 6.56 -14.71 -52.11
N ALA A 161 5.51 -14.07 -52.66
CA ALA A 161 4.67 -14.66 -53.69
C ALA A 161 5.50 -14.96 -54.96
N LEU A 162 6.32 -14.00 -55.40
CA LEU A 162 7.17 -14.18 -56.58
C LEU A 162 8.27 -15.24 -56.37
N ALA A 163 8.90 -15.28 -55.19
CA ALA A 163 9.82 -16.36 -54.81
C ALA A 163 9.13 -17.73 -54.84
N GLY A 164 7.89 -17.81 -54.35
CA GLY A 164 7.04 -19.01 -54.44
C GLY A 164 6.71 -19.41 -55.88
N SER A 165 6.46 -18.45 -56.78
CA SER A 165 6.26 -18.72 -58.21
C SER A 165 7.52 -19.28 -58.89
N VAL A 166 8.71 -18.74 -58.57
CA VAL A 166 9.99 -19.24 -59.08
C VAL A 166 10.27 -20.66 -58.57
N ALA A 167 10.07 -20.91 -57.26
CA ALA A 167 10.21 -22.23 -56.66
C ALA A 167 9.22 -23.25 -57.25
N LEU A 168 7.98 -22.85 -57.52
CA LEU A 168 6.98 -23.69 -58.18
C LEU A 168 7.37 -24.04 -59.61
N PHE A 169 7.88 -23.08 -60.40
CA PHE A 169 8.38 -23.34 -61.75
C PHE A 169 9.56 -24.33 -61.74
N ALA A 170 10.54 -24.12 -60.85
CA ALA A 170 11.66 -25.05 -60.66
C ALA A 170 11.18 -26.46 -60.26
N ALA A 171 10.17 -26.55 -59.39
CA ALA A 171 9.54 -27.81 -59.01
C ALA A 171 8.80 -28.49 -60.19
N THR A 172 8.13 -27.73 -61.07
CA THR A 172 7.50 -28.27 -62.28
C THR A 172 8.54 -28.83 -63.26
N VAL A 173 9.66 -28.13 -63.50
CA VAL A 173 10.75 -28.64 -64.36
C VAL A 173 11.32 -29.93 -63.78
N ASN A 174 11.63 -29.96 -62.48
CA ASN A 174 12.17 -31.15 -61.82
C ASN A 174 11.16 -32.31 -61.76
N TYR A 175 9.86 -32.04 -61.62
CA TYR A 175 8.83 -33.08 -61.74
C TYR A 175 8.82 -33.69 -63.15
N LEU A 176 8.72 -32.85 -64.19
CA LEU A 176 8.59 -33.31 -65.57
C LEU A 176 9.84 -34.04 -66.04
N HIS A 177 11.03 -33.45 -65.90
CA HIS A 177 12.28 -34.10 -66.32
C HIS A 177 12.65 -35.30 -65.41
N GLY A 178 12.51 -35.15 -64.08
CA GLY A 178 12.83 -36.23 -63.15
C GLY A 178 11.92 -37.44 -63.33
N SER A 179 10.63 -37.23 -63.61
CA SER A 179 9.69 -38.33 -63.84
C SER A 179 9.91 -39.06 -65.18
N THR A 180 10.29 -38.35 -66.24
CA THR A 180 10.54 -38.95 -67.57
C THR A 180 11.92 -39.60 -67.71
N ALA A 181 12.98 -39.00 -67.15
CA ALA A 181 14.35 -39.50 -67.27
C ALA A 181 14.74 -40.50 -66.17
N PHE A 182 14.19 -40.36 -64.97
CA PHE A 182 14.62 -41.09 -63.77
C PHE A 182 13.46 -41.69 -62.95
N GLY A 183 12.26 -41.77 -63.54
CA GLY A 183 11.07 -42.35 -62.93
C GLY A 183 10.37 -41.47 -61.90
N LEU A 184 9.09 -41.77 -61.65
CA LEU A 184 8.16 -40.93 -60.86
C LEU A 184 8.71 -40.51 -59.48
N GLY A 185 9.39 -41.41 -58.78
CA GLY A 185 9.98 -41.12 -57.47
C GLY A 185 11.03 -40.00 -57.50
N THR A 186 11.85 -39.95 -58.56
CA THR A 186 12.88 -38.92 -58.74
C THR A 186 12.25 -37.57 -59.10
N GLY A 187 11.22 -37.59 -59.96
CA GLY A 187 10.43 -36.39 -60.26
C GLY A 187 9.74 -35.79 -59.02
N LEU A 188 9.10 -36.62 -58.20
CA LEU A 188 8.48 -36.19 -56.94
C LEU A 188 9.53 -35.68 -55.93
N GLY A 189 10.67 -36.35 -55.80
CA GLY A 189 11.76 -35.94 -54.90
C GLY A 189 12.38 -34.59 -55.29
N GLY A 190 12.71 -34.41 -56.57
CA GLY A 190 13.25 -33.15 -57.09
C GLY A 190 12.26 -31.99 -56.97
N ALA A 191 10.98 -32.24 -57.25
CA ALA A 191 9.91 -31.25 -57.08
C ALA A 191 9.72 -30.85 -55.60
N PHE A 192 9.70 -31.83 -54.69
CA PHE A 192 9.63 -31.58 -53.26
C PHE A 192 10.81 -30.73 -52.77
N CYS A 193 12.04 -31.07 -53.14
CA CYS A 193 13.22 -30.30 -52.74
C CYS A 193 13.16 -28.84 -53.22
N SER A 194 12.72 -28.62 -54.47
CA SER A 194 12.62 -27.28 -55.08
C SER A 194 11.60 -26.37 -54.37
N LEU A 195 10.58 -26.94 -53.72
CA LEU A 195 9.64 -26.20 -52.85
C LEU A 195 10.14 -26.10 -51.41
N ALA A 196 10.63 -27.21 -50.84
CA ALA A 196 10.93 -27.33 -49.43
C ALA A 196 12.07 -26.41 -48.98
N GLY A 197 13.14 -26.25 -49.77
CA GLY A 197 14.26 -25.36 -49.46
C GLY A 197 13.81 -23.91 -49.24
N PRO A 198 13.22 -23.25 -50.26
CA PRO A 198 12.67 -21.90 -50.13
C PRO A 198 11.61 -21.75 -49.03
N MET A 199 10.69 -22.72 -48.88
CA MET A 199 9.61 -22.63 -47.86
C MET A 199 10.12 -22.77 -46.43
N VAL A 200 11.10 -23.64 -46.16
CA VAL A 200 11.71 -23.79 -44.82
C VAL A 200 12.53 -22.54 -44.46
N TRP A 201 13.21 -21.94 -45.44
CA TRP A 201 13.94 -20.68 -45.24
C TRP A 201 13.00 -19.50 -44.95
N ASP A 202 11.94 -19.33 -45.76
CA ASP A 202 10.91 -18.30 -45.56
C ASP A 202 10.22 -18.45 -44.19
N LEU A 203 9.89 -19.68 -43.77
CA LEU A 203 9.33 -19.97 -42.45
C LEU A 203 10.28 -19.59 -41.31
N HIS A 204 11.59 -19.79 -41.49
CA HIS A 204 12.60 -19.34 -40.53
C HIS A 204 12.63 -17.81 -40.38
N GLU A 205 12.70 -17.08 -41.50
CA GLU A 205 12.74 -15.61 -41.49
C GLU A 205 11.44 -15.02 -40.96
N HIS A 206 10.27 -15.55 -41.34
CA HIS A 206 8.99 -15.12 -40.77
C HIS A 206 8.85 -15.42 -39.26
N GLY A 207 9.47 -16.51 -38.78
CA GLY A 207 9.57 -16.80 -37.35
C GLY A 207 10.40 -15.76 -36.59
N ARG A 208 11.60 -15.41 -37.12
CA ARG A 208 12.45 -14.32 -36.60
C ARG A 208 11.68 -13.00 -36.52
N ILE A 209 11.05 -12.64 -37.62
CA ILE A 209 10.38 -11.35 -37.83
C ILE A 209 9.16 -11.18 -36.93
N ARG A 210 8.26 -12.19 -36.84
CA ARG A 210 7.10 -12.10 -35.94
C ARG A 210 7.49 -12.00 -34.46
N LYS A 211 8.64 -12.56 -34.07
CA LYS A 211 9.21 -12.43 -32.71
C LYS A 211 9.77 -11.02 -32.47
N ARG A 212 10.43 -10.40 -33.46
CA ARG A 212 10.91 -9.01 -33.39
C ARG A 212 9.76 -8.02 -33.28
N ASP A 213 8.78 -8.12 -34.18
CA ASP A 213 7.68 -7.16 -34.32
C ASP A 213 6.69 -7.15 -33.13
N GLY A 214 6.93 -7.94 -32.06
CA GLY A 214 6.06 -8.05 -30.89
C GLY A 214 4.64 -8.55 -31.19
N LYS A 215 4.37 -9.07 -32.40
CA LYS A 215 3.02 -9.27 -32.94
C LYS A 215 2.24 -10.31 -32.13
N VAL A 216 1.41 -9.79 -31.22
CA VAL A 216 0.65 -10.51 -30.19
C VAL A 216 0.02 -11.79 -30.73
N SER A 217 0.40 -12.94 -30.14
CA SER A 217 -0.05 -14.25 -30.61
C SER A 217 -1.57 -14.41 -30.48
N ARG A 218 -2.16 -15.34 -31.25
CA ARG A 218 -3.59 -15.70 -31.11
C ARG A 218 -3.95 -16.15 -29.68
N ARG A 219 -3.00 -16.69 -28.91
CA ARG A 219 -3.22 -17.11 -27.51
C ARG A 219 -3.20 -15.92 -26.55
N GLN A 220 -2.27 -14.97 -26.72
CA GLN A 220 -2.23 -13.73 -25.94
C GLN A 220 -3.46 -12.85 -26.20
N ARG A 221 -3.84 -12.64 -27.47
CA ARG A 221 -5.07 -11.90 -27.83
C ARG A 221 -6.35 -12.49 -27.22
N ARG A 222 -6.44 -13.83 -27.11
CA ARG A 222 -7.54 -14.50 -26.39
C ARG A 222 -7.48 -14.29 -24.88
N ALA A 223 -6.28 -14.20 -24.28
CA ALA A 223 -6.11 -13.93 -22.86
C ALA A 223 -6.40 -12.45 -22.51
N GLU A 224 -5.96 -11.51 -23.35
CA GLU A 224 -6.29 -10.08 -23.27
C GLU A 224 -7.80 -9.86 -23.41
N ALA A 225 -8.44 -10.44 -24.42
CA ALA A 225 -9.90 -10.39 -24.58
C ALA A 225 -10.65 -11.00 -23.38
N LYS A 226 -10.13 -12.09 -22.79
CA LYS A 226 -10.74 -12.67 -21.57
C LYS A 226 -10.56 -11.77 -20.34
N ARG A 227 -9.44 -11.05 -20.21
CA ARG A 227 -9.23 -10.06 -19.15
C ARG A 227 -10.16 -8.87 -19.29
N ALA A 228 -10.21 -8.25 -20.47
CA ALA A 228 -11.13 -7.15 -20.77
C ALA A 228 -12.60 -7.54 -20.54
N ALA A 229 -13.01 -8.76 -20.91
CA ALA A 229 -14.34 -9.27 -20.63
C ALA A 229 -14.62 -9.50 -19.13
N ALA A 230 -13.62 -9.95 -18.36
CA ALA A 230 -13.72 -10.09 -16.91
C ALA A 230 -13.80 -8.73 -16.20
N GLU A 231 -12.96 -7.77 -16.58
CA GLU A 231 -12.97 -6.38 -16.08
C GLU A 231 -14.29 -5.66 -16.41
N ALA A 232 -14.87 -5.92 -17.58
CA ALA A 232 -16.20 -5.41 -17.95
C ALA A 232 -17.32 -6.06 -17.12
N ALA A 233 -17.27 -7.38 -16.92
CA ALA A 233 -18.24 -8.09 -16.08
C ALA A 233 -18.15 -7.67 -14.60
N GLU A 234 -16.95 -7.42 -14.08
CA GLU A 234 -16.75 -6.93 -12.70
C GLU A 234 -17.34 -5.52 -12.51
N LYS A 235 -17.16 -4.63 -13.49
CA LYS A 235 -17.77 -3.28 -13.49
C LYS A 235 -19.29 -3.35 -13.51
N LEU A 236 -19.88 -4.09 -14.44
CA LEU A 236 -21.33 -4.29 -14.52
C LEU A 236 -21.89 -4.90 -13.23
N ALA A 237 -21.20 -5.88 -12.64
CA ALA A 237 -21.59 -6.47 -11.36
C ALA A 237 -21.41 -5.53 -10.16
N ALA A 238 -20.54 -4.51 -10.25
CA ALA A 238 -20.39 -3.46 -9.22
C ALA A 238 -21.46 -2.38 -9.38
N GLU A 239 -21.76 -1.97 -10.61
CA GLU A 239 -22.83 -1.04 -10.96
C GLU A 239 -24.19 -1.58 -10.48
N GLN A 240 -24.55 -2.81 -10.86
CA GLN A 240 -25.77 -3.50 -10.42
C GLN A 240 -25.91 -3.63 -8.89
N ARG A 241 -24.80 -3.89 -8.18
CA ARG A 241 -24.79 -3.88 -6.71
C ARG A 241 -25.08 -2.49 -6.16
N SER A 242 -24.44 -1.45 -6.71
CA SER A 242 -24.66 -0.06 -6.28
C SER A 242 -26.08 0.44 -6.58
N GLU A 243 -26.72 -0.08 -7.63
CA GLU A 243 -28.12 0.22 -7.97
C GLU A 243 -29.07 -0.50 -7.00
N GLY A 244 -28.91 -1.82 -6.81
CA GLY A 244 -29.71 -2.59 -5.85
C GLY A 244 -29.58 -2.11 -4.40
N GLU A 245 -28.40 -1.66 -3.97
CA GLU A 245 -28.20 -1.04 -2.64
C GLU A 245 -28.96 0.29 -2.51
N ARG A 246 -29.00 1.11 -3.57
CA ARG A 246 -29.79 2.37 -3.58
C ARG A 246 -31.29 2.09 -3.58
N GLU A 247 -31.76 1.13 -4.37
CA GLU A 247 -33.17 0.75 -4.43
C GLU A 247 -33.65 0.18 -3.08
N ALA A 248 -32.86 -0.70 -2.45
CA ALA A 248 -33.15 -1.23 -1.13
C ALA A 248 -33.18 -0.13 -0.05
N LEU A 249 -32.26 0.83 -0.09
CA LEU A 249 -32.24 1.98 0.82
C LEU A 249 -33.43 2.93 0.60
N ALA A 250 -33.81 3.18 -0.66
CA ALA A 250 -34.98 3.97 -1.01
C ALA A 250 -36.28 3.31 -0.54
N ALA A 251 -36.43 2.00 -0.77
CA ALA A 251 -37.58 1.22 -0.30
C ALA A 251 -37.68 1.22 1.23
N ALA A 252 -36.55 1.02 1.95
CA ALA A 252 -36.51 1.08 3.41
C ALA A 252 -36.93 2.46 3.94
N ARG A 253 -36.46 3.55 3.31
CA ARG A 253 -36.84 4.93 3.65
C ARG A 253 -38.33 5.21 3.41
N ALA A 254 -38.87 4.75 2.28
CA ALA A 254 -40.28 4.90 1.93
C ALA A 254 -41.21 4.18 2.93
N VAL A 255 -40.82 2.98 3.39
CA VAL A 255 -41.60 2.20 4.36
C VAL A 255 -41.50 2.76 5.78
N GLN A 256 -40.30 3.14 6.24
CA GLN A 256 -40.10 3.56 7.63
C GLN A 256 -40.49 5.03 7.90
N TRP A 257 -40.39 5.92 6.91
CA TRP A 257 -40.68 7.35 7.07
C TRP A 257 -41.39 7.92 5.82
N PRO A 258 -42.62 7.47 5.49
CA PRO A 258 -43.30 7.83 4.25
C PRO A 258 -43.44 9.34 4.02
N GLN A 259 -43.76 10.12 5.08
CA GLN A 259 -43.88 11.59 4.99
C GLN A 259 -42.55 12.28 4.66
N VAL A 260 -41.44 11.77 5.21
CA VAL A 260 -40.09 12.28 4.91
C VAL A 260 -39.67 11.90 3.51
N TRP A 261 -40.02 10.68 3.06
CA TRP A 261 -39.76 10.21 1.70
C TRP A 261 -40.56 10.98 0.63
N GLU A 262 -41.84 11.27 0.88
CA GLU A 262 -42.65 12.11 0.00
C GLU A 262 -42.03 13.51 -0.17
N ARG A 263 -41.64 14.15 0.94
CA ARG A 263 -40.91 15.43 0.92
C ARG A 263 -39.57 15.31 0.19
N THR A 264 -38.87 14.19 0.34
CA THR A 264 -37.59 13.90 -0.33
C THR A 264 -37.76 13.82 -1.86
N VAL A 265 -38.77 13.10 -2.34
CA VAL A 265 -39.06 12.97 -3.78
C VAL A 265 -39.48 14.33 -4.37
N ALA A 266 -40.32 15.09 -3.66
CA ALA A 266 -40.70 16.44 -4.07
C ALA A 266 -39.50 17.41 -4.14
N LEU A 267 -38.54 17.32 -3.20
CA LEU A 267 -37.31 18.12 -3.24
C LEU A 267 -36.36 17.67 -4.36
N ALA A 268 -36.20 16.35 -4.59
CA ALA A 268 -35.38 15.81 -5.67
C ALA A 268 -35.87 16.30 -7.04
N ALA A 269 -37.19 16.19 -7.29
CA ALA A 269 -37.82 16.69 -8.51
C ALA A 269 -37.65 18.21 -8.69
N ALA A 270 -37.73 19.00 -7.60
CA ALA A 270 -37.53 20.45 -7.65
C ALA A 270 -36.06 20.88 -7.87
N VAL A 271 -35.09 20.02 -7.52
CA VAL A 271 -33.65 20.24 -7.75
C VAL A 271 -33.19 19.67 -9.11
N GLY A 272 -33.97 18.77 -9.72
CA GLY A 272 -33.60 18.06 -10.95
C GLY A 272 -32.77 16.79 -10.71
N GLU A 273 -32.78 16.25 -9.49
CA GLU A 273 -32.15 14.97 -9.17
C GLU A 273 -33.02 13.80 -9.67
N LEU A 274 -32.47 12.94 -10.53
CA LEU A 274 -33.17 11.72 -11.01
C LEU A 274 -33.41 10.69 -9.88
N TYR A 275 -32.50 10.65 -8.90
CA TYR A 275 -32.61 9.86 -7.68
C TYR A 275 -32.25 10.76 -6.49
N PRO A 276 -33.03 10.76 -5.39
CA PRO A 276 -32.75 11.67 -4.27
C PRO A 276 -31.38 11.42 -3.64
N SER A 277 -30.57 12.47 -3.53
CA SER A 277 -29.28 12.39 -2.84
C SER A 277 -29.42 12.38 -1.31
N GLU A 278 -28.34 11.98 -0.61
CA GLU A 278 -28.28 12.08 0.86
C GLU A 278 -28.46 13.51 1.37
N ALA A 279 -28.08 14.52 0.58
CA ALA A 279 -28.31 15.92 0.92
C ALA A 279 -29.80 16.27 0.83
N THR A 280 -30.50 15.77 -0.19
CA THR A 280 -31.96 15.93 -0.36
C THR A 280 -32.75 15.19 0.71
N TRP A 281 -32.37 13.94 1.02
CA TRP A 281 -32.94 13.16 2.15
C TRP A 281 -32.73 13.87 3.49
N LYS A 282 -31.52 14.37 3.77
CA LYS A 282 -31.26 15.15 4.99
C LYS A 282 -32.12 16.41 5.04
N ARG A 283 -32.21 17.17 3.93
CA ARG A 283 -33.03 18.39 3.89
C ARG A 283 -34.51 18.09 4.13
N ALA A 284 -35.04 17.00 3.58
CA ALA A 284 -36.41 16.56 3.85
C ALA A 284 -36.61 16.16 5.31
N TRP A 285 -35.62 15.54 5.95
CA TRP A 285 -35.65 15.22 7.38
C TRP A 285 -35.64 16.50 8.24
N ASP A 286 -34.72 17.43 7.96
CA ASP A 286 -34.64 18.72 8.66
C ASP A 286 -35.97 19.52 8.47
N ASP A 287 -36.55 19.52 7.25
CA ASP A 287 -37.84 20.16 6.90
C ASP A 287 -39.06 19.55 7.64
N THR A 288 -39.06 18.25 7.94
CA THR A 288 -40.26 17.52 8.47
C THR A 288 -40.18 17.15 9.95
N GLN A 289 -38.99 16.87 10.47
CA GLN A 289 -38.78 16.51 11.88
C GLN A 289 -38.28 17.69 12.71
N GLY A 290 -37.76 18.75 12.09
CA GLY A 290 -37.16 19.90 12.80
C GLY A 290 -35.94 19.52 13.65
N ALA A 291 -35.34 18.37 13.37
CA ALA A 291 -34.35 17.68 14.20
C ALA A 291 -33.23 17.10 13.33
N THR A 292 -32.06 16.87 13.92
CA THR A 292 -30.92 16.28 13.20
C THR A 292 -31.23 14.87 12.69
N LEU A 293 -30.85 14.59 11.44
CA LEU A 293 -30.99 13.29 10.77
C LEU A 293 -30.83 12.07 11.70
N GLY A 294 -31.89 11.25 11.78
CA GLY A 294 -31.97 10.06 12.65
C GLY A 294 -32.61 10.30 14.02
N ASP A 295 -32.79 11.56 14.44
CA ASP A 295 -33.64 11.94 15.56
C ASP A 295 -34.98 12.51 15.08
N THR A 296 -36.07 12.10 15.74
CA THR A 296 -37.43 12.58 15.54
C THR A 296 -37.84 13.48 16.71
N ALA A 297 -38.93 14.25 16.55
CA ALA A 297 -39.49 15.03 17.66
C ALA A 297 -39.80 14.14 18.87
N ASP A 298 -40.38 12.96 18.65
CA ASP A 298 -40.70 11.98 19.69
C ASP A 298 -39.45 11.36 20.35
N SER A 299 -38.39 11.06 19.58
CA SER A 299 -37.16 10.52 20.16
C SER A 299 -36.47 11.56 21.05
N ILE A 300 -36.53 12.84 20.68
CA ILE A 300 -36.02 13.96 21.50
C ILE A 300 -36.88 14.15 22.75
N ALA A 301 -38.21 14.13 22.63
CA ALA A 301 -39.12 14.21 23.76
C ALA A 301 -38.90 13.07 24.77
N ALA A 302 -38.78 11.82 24.28
CA ALA A 302 -38.46 10.65 25.08
C ALA A 302 -37.06 10.76 25.74
N LYS A 303 -36.04 11.23 25.01
CA LYS A 303 -34.70 11.51 25.56
C LYS A 303 -34.74 12.57 26.67
N VAL A 304 -35.59 13.59 26.56
CA VAL A 304 -35.77 14.61 27.61
C VAL A 304 -36.53 14.05 28.82
N ALA A 305 -37.61 13.30 28.60
CA ALA A 305 -38.38 12.65 29.66
C ALA A 305 -37.53 11.63 30.45
N ALA A 306 -36.73 10.81 29.76
CA ALA A 306 -35.80 9.88 30.40
C ALA A 306 -34.72 10.62 31.23
N LYS A 307 -34.14 11.72 30.71
CA LYS A 307 -33.21 12.56 31.47
C LYS A 307 -33.86 13.21 32.69
N ALA A 308 -35.13 13.61 32.59
CA ALA A 308 -35.89 14.13 33.72
C ALA A 308 -36.12 13.04 34.79
N ALA A 309 -36.55 11.84 34.39
CA ALA A 309 -36.75 10.70 35.29
C ALA A 309 -35.45 10.31 36.02
N VAL A 310 -34.32 10.19 35.30
CA VAL A 310 -32.99 9.93 35.89
C VAL A 310 -32.58 11.05 36.84
N ARG A 311 -32.84 12.32 36.49
CA ARG A 311 -32.56 13.45 37.38
C ARG A 311 -33.42 13.42 38.64
N THR A 312 -34.68 13.03 38.56
CA THR A 312 -35.56 12.86 39.73
C THR A 312 -35.05 11.73 40.62
N ALA A 313 -34.79 10.54 40.07
CA ALA A 313 -34.25 9.40 40.81
C ALA A 313 -32.89 9.71 41.48
N SER A 314 -32.03 10.49 40.82
CA SER A 314 -30.73 10.94 41.36
C SER A 314 -30.82 12.10 42.36
N ASN A 315 -31.99 12.72 42.56
CA ASN A 315 -32.22 13.73 43.62
C ASN A 315 -33.13 13.22 44.74
N ASP A 316 -33.69 12.02 44.60
CA ASP A 316 -34.40 11.32 45.67
C ASP A 316 -33.45 11.08 46.86
N ARG A 317 -33.88 11.50 48.05
CA ARG A 317 -33.08 11.37 49.28
C ARG A 317 -32.96 9.93 49.77
N THR A 318 -33.74 9.00 49.23
CA THR A 318 -33.59 7.56 49.49
C THR A 318 -32.43 6.95 48.72
N ASN A 319 -32.05 7.52 47.56
CA ASN A 319 -30.87 7.10 46.80
C ASN A 319 -29.61 7.78 47.35
N GLN A 320 -28.82 7.04 48.13
CA GLN A 320 -27.54 7.49 48.68
C GLN A 320 -26.43 7.56 47.60
N VAL A 321 -26.51 8.53 46.70
CA VAL A 321 -25.38 8.94 45.87
C VAL A 321 -24.50 9.88 46.71
N GLU A 322 -23.28 9.44 47.05
CA GLU A 322 -22.33 10.25 47.82
C GLU A 322 -22.07 11.61 47.16
N LYS A 323 -22.59 12.68 47.78
CA LYS A 323 -22.26 14.05 47.39
C LYS A 323 -20.86 14.38 47.87
N VAL A 324 -19.86 14.04 47.06
CA VAL A 324 -18.49 14.52 47.18
C VAL A 324 -18.51 16.05 47.07
N GLU A 325 -18.48 16.74 48.21
CA GLU A 325 -18.44 18.19 48.27
C GLU A 325 -17.15 18.70 47.65
N LYS A 326 -17.24 19.26 46.43
CA LYS A 326 -16.11 19.92 45.77
C LYS A 326 -15.80 21.22 46.51
N VAL A 327 -14.90 21.12 47.48
CA VAL A 327 -14.36 22.24 48.27
C VAL A 327 -13.88 23.35 47.34
N GLN A 328 -14.64 24.44 47.28
CA GLN A 328 -14.43 25.54 46.33
C GLN A 328 -13.06 26.24 46.47
N VAL A 329 -12.32 26.01 47.56
CA VAL A 329 -11.02 26.62 47.85
C VAL A 329 -9.99 26.40 46.74
N GLU A 330 -10.00 25.25 46.05
CA GLU A 330 -9.09 25.00 44.93
C GLU A 330 -9.27 25.98 43.76
N SER A 331 -10.48 26.53 43.57
CA SER A 331 -10.78 27.47 42.49
C SER A 331 -10.18 28.87 42.70
N GLN A 332 -9.79 29.22 43.93
CA GLN A 332 -9.19 30.51 44.27
C GLN A 332 -7.67 30.45 44.46
N MET A 333 -7.07 29.26 44.38
CA MET A 333 -5.61 29.09 44.36
C MET A 333 -5.03 29.55 43.02
N THR A 334 -3.92 30.30 43.05
CA THR A 334 -3.18 30.65 41.84
C THR A 334 -2.72 29.38 41.12
N ARG A 335 -3.26 29.17 39.92
CA ARG A 335 -2.92 28.04 39.05
C ARG A 335 -1.43 28.13 38.69
N PRO A 336 -0.64 27.05 38.80
CA PRO A 336 0.77 27.08 38.46
C PRO A 336 0.93 27.51 36.99
N ALA A 337 1.93 28.35 36.72
CA ALA A 337 2.14 28.90 35.39
C ALA A 337 2.31 27.76 34.38
N LYS A 338 1.47 27.75 33.34
CA LYS A 338 1.78 26.97 32.14
C LYS A 338 3.05 27.54 31.52
N THR A 339 3.87 26.66 30.96
CA THR A 339 4.92 27.04 30.00
C THR A 339 4.33 27.95 28.91
N PRO A 340 5.10 28.94 28.40
CA PRO A 340 4.59 29.95 27.51
C PRO A 340 4.12 29.35 26.19
N ALA A 341 2.81 29.18 26.04
CA ALA A 341 2.21 28.79 24.77
C ALA A 341 2.50 29.88 23.72
N ALA A 342 2.85 29.47 22.50
CA ALA A 342 3.11 30.38 21.40
C ALA A 342 1.95 31.38 21.22
N LYS A 343 2.29 32.67 20.98
CA LYS A 343 1.36 33.81 20.94
C LYS A 343 0.21 33.57 19.95
N ARG A 344 -0.92 33.04 20.41
CA ARG A 344 -2.21 33.17 19.73
C ARG A 344 -2.73 34.59 19.92
N PRO A 345 -3.40 35.22 18.93
CA PRO A 345 -4.06 36.51 19.12
C PRO A 345 -5.09 36.41 20.24
N ASP A 346 -5.03 37.33 21.22
CA ASP A 346 -6.03 37.40 22.28
C ASP A 346 -7.33 38.01 21.72
N GLY A 347 -8.37 37.18 21.63
CA GLY A 347 -9.69 37.55 21.11
C GLY A 347 -10.41 38.64 21.92
N ARG A 348 -9.86 39.07 23.07
CA ARG A 348 -10.40 40.18 23.88
C ARG A 348 -10.13 41.58 23.30
N ARG A 349 -9.25 41.73 22.30
CA ARG A 349 -8.97 43.04 21.69
C ARG A 349 -10.18 43.72 21.03
N ASN A 350 -11.19 42.96 20.62
CA ASN A 350 -12.32 43.47 19.84
C ASN A 350 -13.46 44.07 20.68
N ASN A 351 -13.30 44.25 21.99
CA ASN A 351 -14.35 44.81 22.86
C ASN A 351 -13.88 45.97 23.78
N GLY A 352 -13.00 46.83 23.26
CA GLY A 352 -12.95 48.25 23.65
C GLY A 352 -12.44 48.63 25.05
N GLY A 353 -11.70 47.78 25.77
CA GLY A 353 -11.24 48.10 27.12
C GLY A 353 -9.85 47.56 27.49
N THR A 354 -8.93 48.45 27.87
CA THR A 354 -7.70 48.09 28.58
C THR A 354 -8.08 47.64 29.99
N PRO A 355 -7.69 46.43 30.46
CA PRO A 355 -8.05 45.97 31.79
C PRO A 355 -7.49 46.90 32.89
N PRO A 356 -8.27 47.22 33.95
CA PRO A 356 -7.78 48.06 35.04
C PRO A 356 -6.63 47.38 35.76
N VAL A 357 -5.45 48.01 35.74
CA VAL A 357 -4.24 47.51 36.41
C VAL A 357 -4.40 47.68 37.91
N ARG A 358 -4.72 46.59 38.61
CA ARG A 358 -4.79 46.54 40.07
C ARG A 358 -3.44 46.96 40.66
N ARG A 359 -3.46 47.96 41.53
CA ARG A 359 -2.30 48.44 42.30
C ARG A 359 -2.18 47.63 43.60
N ALA A 360 -1.00 47.68 44.22
CA ALA A 360 -0.77 47.05 45.51
C ALA A 360 -1.61 47.75 46.59
N GLY A 361 -2.75 47.14 46.95
CA GLY A 361 -3.76 47.70 47.84
C GLY A 361 -5.20 47.37 47.42
N ASP A 362 -5.46 47.14 46.13
CA ASP A 362 -6.80 46.98 45.54
C ASP A 362 -7.51 45.64 45.87
N THR A 363 -7.06 44.94 46.90
CA THR A 363 -7.62 43.66 47.38
C THR A 363 -7.57 43.63 48.90
N LEU A 364 -8.74 43.42 49.54
CA LEU A 364 -8.85 43.24 50.98
C LEU A 364 -7.90 42.12 51.45
N ALA A 365 -7.15 42.39 52.51
CA ALA A 365 -6.17 41.45 53.04
C ALA A 365 -6.87 40.17 53.56
N TYR A 366 -6.44 39.01 53.09
CA TYR A 366 -6.97 37.71 53.51
C TYR A 366 -7.02 37.57 55.05
N SER A 367 -8.11 36.99 55.57
CA SER A 367 -8.27 36.77 57.01
C SER A 367 -7.13 35.90 57.57
N PRO A 368 -6.81 35.99 58.88
CA PRO A 368 -5.76 35.16 59.49
C PRO A 368 -6.01 33.65 59.31
N ALA A 369 -7.28 33.23 59.35
CA ALA A 369 -7.70 31.86 59.07
C ALA A 369 -7.41 31.45 57.61
N ALA A 370 -7.79 32.27 56.63
CA ALA A 370 -7.49 32.03 55.22
C ALA A 370 -5.97 31.96 54.97
N ARG A 371 -5.17 32.84 55.58
CA ARG A 371 -3.70 32.79 55.50
C ARG A 371 -3.10 31.51 56.08
N ARG A 372 -3.64 30.98 57.19
CA ARG A 372 -3.23 29.67 57.73
C ARG A 372 -3.63 28.52 56.81
N ALA A 373 -4.86 28.52 56.28
CA ALA A 373 -5.31 27.49 55.34
C ALA A 373 -4.44 27.48 54.07
N MET A 374 -4.11 28.66 53.52
CA MET A 374 -3.22 28.78 52.36
C MET A 374 -1.79 28.30 52.64
N SER A 375 -1.21 28.61 53.81
CA SER A 375 0.15 28.14 54.13
C SER A 375 0.23 26.63 54.40
N LEU A 376 -0.84 26.03 54.94
CA LEU A 376 -0.98 24.57 55.05
C LEU A 376 -1.12 23.91 53.67
N ALA A 377 -2.01 24.41 52.81
CA ALA A 377 -2.20 23.91 51.45
C ALA A 377 -0.94 24.07 50.56
N ALA A 378 -0.15 25.14 50.77
CA ALA A 378 1.14 25.30 50.11
C ALA A 378 2.19 24.29 50.60
N ARG A 379 2.18 23.92 51.89
CA ARG A 379 3.09 22.93 52.48
C ARG A 379 2.75 21.49 52.13
N THR A 380 1.48 21.15 51.91
CA THR A 380 1.06 19.81 51.50
C THR A 380 1.16 19.57 49.99
N ARG A 381 1.49 20.60 49.20
CA ARG A 381 1.59 20.50 47.74
C ARG A 381 2.93 19.87 47.31
N PRO A 382 2.95 18.69 46.66
CA PRO A 382 4.20 18.09 46.18
C PRO A 382 4.84 18.94 45.07
N ALA A 383 6.14 19.22 45.21
CA ALA A 383 6.91 20.08 44.31
C ALA A 383 7.23 19.40 42.96
N ARG A 384 6.24 19.32 42.07
CA ARG A 384 6.37 18.66 40.76
C ARG A 384 6.77 19.63 39.64
N ALA A 385 7.93 20.27 39.75
CA ALA A 385 8.51 21.12 38.70
C ALA A 385 10.04 21.26 38.83
N ALA A 386 10.79 20.32 38.24
CA ALA A 386 12.25 20.38 38.07
C ALA A 386 12.70 19.48 36.89
N ALA A 387 12.06 19.65 35.72
CA ALA A 387 12.34 18.87 34.51
C ALA A 387 11.82 19.62 33.26
N SER A 388 12.60 20.58 32.78
CA SER A 388 12.47 21.26 31.49
C SER A 388 13.77 21.97 31.15
#